data_AF-Q93KY6-F1
#
_entry.id   AF-Q93KY6-F1
#
_cell.length_a   1.000
_cell.length_b   1.000
_cell.length_c   1.000
_cell.angle_alpha   90.00
_cell.angle_beta   90.00
_cell.angle_gamma   90.00
#
_symmetry.space_group_name_H-M   'P 1'
#
loop_
_entity.id
_entity.type
_entity.pdbx_description
1 polymer ?
#
loop_
_entity_poly.entity_id
_entity_poly.type
_entity_poly.pdbx_seq_one_letter_code
_entity_poly.pdbx_strand_id
1 'polypeptide(L)'
;PQITGSHIFRPKSLSSIFQQEKNIYLVSFPIQDSDGETSDHAPDERAKPQSSHDNPDLQFDVETADWYAYSENYGTSEEKRFVKFVATQIDELKSRYKGAEIYLIRNELDYWLFSPKDGRRFSPDYMLIINDAENSEMYYQCLIEPKGGHLLEKDTWKEEVLISLDDESQIVFDADQDDSQNYVEFLNEVKEHGYKEVKCLGFKFYNTEPRSESDFAIDFHNRMPS
;
A
#
# COMPACT_ATOMS: atom_id res chain seq x y z
N PRO A 1 13.06 -10.18 -28.23
CA PRO A 1 13.25 -10.16 -26.75
C PRO A 1 11.94 -9.78 -26.07
N GLN A 2 11.50 -10.57 -25.08
CA GLN A 2 10.40 -10.15 -24.21
C GLN A 2 10.93 -9.02 -23.32
N ILE A 3 10.25 -7.87 -23.33
CA ILE A 3 10.60 -6.73 -22.47
C ILE A 3 10.02 -7.04 -21.09
N THR A 4 10.88 -7.19 -20.09
CA THR A 4 10.50 -7.48 -18.70
C THR A 4 10.77 -6.27 -17.80
N GLY A 5 10.26 -6.33 -16.57
CA GLY A 5 10.57 -5.33 -15.54
C GLY A 5 12.01 -5.39 -15.03
N SER A 6 12.43 -4.32 -14.35
CA SER A 6 13.74 -4.22 -13.70
C SER A 6 13.72 -4.86 -12.31
N HIS A 7 14.84 -5.48 -11.92
CA HIS A 7 15.14 -5.84 -10.54
C HIS A 7 15.86 -4.71 -9.78
N ILE A 8 16.35 -3.71 -10.51
CA ILE A 8 17.03 -2.54 -9.96
C ILE A 8 16.04 -1.40 -9.83
N PHE A 9 15.90 -0.86 -8.63
CA PHE A 9 15.04 0.25 -8.29
C PHE A 9 15.85 1.44 -7.80
N ARG A 10 15.33 2.64 -8.06
CA ARG A 10 15.90 3.90 -7.61
C ARG A 10 14.87 4.63 -6.76
N PRO A 11 15.25 5.22 -5.60
CA PRO A 11 14.32 5.98 -4.79
C PRO A 11 13.70 7.11 -5.58
N LYS A 12 12.45 7.45 -5.25
CA LYS A 12 11.75 8.62 -5.79
C LYS A 12 11.04 9.33 -4.65
N SER A 13 10.93 10.65 -4.72
CA SER A 13 10.16 11.40 -3.73
C SER A 13 8.68 11.04 -3.85
N LEU A 14 7.97 10.92 -2.73
CA LEU A 14 6.53 10.64 -2.72
C LEU A 14 5.74 11.66 -3.53
N SER A 15 6.13 12.94 -3.46
CA SER A 15 5.51 14.04 -4.22
C SER A 15 5.70 13.94 -5.73
N SER A 16 6.68 13.16 -6.21
CA SER A 16 6.85 12.89 -7.65
C SER A 16 6.01 11.72 -8.15
N ILE A 17 5.49 10.89 -7.24
CA ILE A 17 4.71 9.69 -7.54
C ILE A 17 3.23 9.95 -7.32
N PHE A 18 2.86 10.46 -6.15
CA PHE A 18 1.48 10.62 -5.74
C PHE A 18 0.90 11.94 -6.21
N GLN A 19 -0.27 11.86 -6.83
CA GLN A 19 -1.03 13.04 -7.20
C GLN A 19 -1.54 13.73 -5.93
N GLN A 20 -1.60 15.07 -5.96
CA GLN A 20 -2.14 15.85 -4.84
C GLN A 20 -3.63 15.59 -4.63
N GLU A 21 -4.36 15.29 -5.69
CA GLU A 21 -5.79 15.03 -5.66
C GLU A 21 -6.11 13.69 -6.35
N LYS A 22 -6.95 12.90 -5.70
CA LYS A 22 -7.45 11.63 -6.23
C LYS A 22 -8.96 11.73 -6.38
N ASN A 23 -9.45 11.40 -7.57
CA ASN A 23 -10.88 11.44 -7.87
C ASN A 23 -11.46 10.04 -7.83
N ILE A 24 -12.45 9.81 -6.97
CA ILE A 24 -13.23 8.57 -6.93
C ILE A 24 -14.57 8.85 -7.60
N TYR A 25 -14.90 8.07 -8.63
CA TYR A 25 -16.19 8.16 -9.32
C TYR A 25 -17.16 7.13 -8.74
N LEU A 26 -18.30 7.59 -8.23
CA LEU A 26 -19.33 6.76 -7.59
C LEU A 26 -20.68 6.99 -8.25
N VAL A 27 -21.56 5.98 -8.16
CA VAL A 27 -22.95 6.06 -8.63
C VAL A 27 -23.87 5.75 -7.46
N SER A 28 -24.81 6.67 -7.20
CA SER A 28 -25.93 6.48 -6.28
C SER A 28 -27.24 6.45 -7.06
N PHE A 29 -28.23 5.74 -6.52
CA PHE A 29 -29.58 5.66 -7.06
C PHE A 29 -30.58 6.15 -6.02
N PRO A 30 -31.57 6.98 -6.39
CA PRO A 30 -32.63 7.37 -5.46
C PRO A 30 -33.52 6.16 -5.16
N ILE A 31 -33.79 5.92 -3.89
CA ILE A 31 -34.77 4.96 -3.39
C ILE A 31 -35.83 5.73 -2.62
N GLN A 32 -37.09 5.40 -2.87
CA GLN A 32 -38.21 5.91 -2.10
C GLN A 32 -38.69 4.83 -1.13
N ASP A 33 -38.78 5.18 0.15
CA ASP A 33 -39.31 4.26 1.15
C ASP A 33 -40.85 4.18 1.11
N SER A 34 -41.42 3.32 1.94
CA SER A 34 -42.87 3.13 2.04
C SER A 34 -43.62 4.37 2.56
N ASP A 35 -42.93 5.30 3.21
CA ASP A 35 -43.47 6.54 3.76
C ASP A 35 -43.34 7.72 2.78
N GLY A 36 -42.69 7.50 1.62
CA GLY A 36 -42.52 8.47 0.55
C GLY A 36 -41.24 9.31 0.66
N GLU A 37 -40.40 9.06 1.68
CA GLU A 37 -39.11 9.73 1.84
C GLU A 37 -38.12 9.19 0.80
N THR A 38 -37.33 10.10 0.23
CA THR A 38 -36.34 9.77 -0.79
C THR A 38 -34.95 9.74 -0.16
N SER A 39 -34.26 8.61 -0.25
CA SER A 39 -32.87 8.44 0.18
C SER A 39 -31.99 7.97 -0.97
N ASP A 40 -30.75 8.42 -1.05
CA ASP A 40 -29.79 7.90 -2.01
C ASP A 40 -29.19 6.58 -1.52
N HIS A 41 -29.21 5.56 -2.37
CA HIS A 41 -28.57 4.27 -2.12
C HIS A 41 -27.43 4.06 -3.10
N ALA A 42 -26.22 3.96 -2.57
CA ALA A 42 -25.06 3.53 -3.34
C ALA A 42 -24.80 2.04 -3.06
N PRO A 43 -24.97 1.15 -4.07
CA PRO A 43 -24.73 -0.28 -3.90
C PRO A 43 -23.23 -0.61 -3.82
N ASP A 44 -22.36 0.30 -4.26
CA ASP A 44 -20.92 0.11 -4.22
C ASP A 44 -20.39 0.42 -2.82
N GLU A 45 -19.66 -0.53 -2.25
CA GLU A 45 -19.01 -0.38 -0.94
C GLU A 45 -18.09 0.85 -0.89
N ARG A 46 -17.51 1.25 -2.03
CA ARG A 46 -16.66 2.44 -2.14
C ARG A 46 -17.42 3.76 -1.98
N ALA A 47 -18.75 3.74 -1.90
CA ALA A 47 -19.53 4.92 -1.57
C ALA A 47 -19.77 5.10 -0.07
N LYS A 48 -19.32 4.16 0.76
CA LYS A 48 -19.49 4.19 2.21
C LYS A 48 -18.15 4.53 2.88
N PRO A 49 -18.10 5.53 3.77
CA PRO A 49 -16.91 5.81 4.56
C PRO A 49 -16.60 4.64 5.51
N GLN A 50 -15.34 4.45 5.85
CA GLN A 50 -14.94 3.44 6.83
C GLN A 50 -15.19 3.90 8.27
N SER A 51 -14.94 5.17 8.59
CA SER A 51 -15.07 5.70 9.97
C SER A 51 -16.46 5.50 10.54
N SER A 52 -17.49 5.82 9.76
CA SER A 52 -18.90 5.73 10.16
C SER A 52 -19.63 4.56 9.51
N HIS A 53 -18.91 3.50 9.14
CA HIS A 53 -19.50 2.34 8.46
C HIS A 53 -20.53 1.62 9.36
N ASP A 54 -21.63 1.12 8.79
CA ASP A 54 -22.71 0.44 9.54
C ASP A 54 -22.36 -1.01 9.94
N ASN A 55 -21.59 -1.70 9.10
CA ASN A 55 -21.02 -3.01 9.38
C ASN A 55 -19.81 -2.92 10.35
N PRO A 56 -19.90 -3.48 11.58
CA PRO A 56 -18.82 -3.44 12.56
C PRO A 56 -17.53 -4.14 12.10
N ASP A 57 -17.63 -5.11 11.20
CA ASP A 57 -16.45 -5.78 10.64
C ASP A 57 -15.56 -4.82 9.85
N LEU A 58 -16.17 -3.85 9.15
CA LEU A 58 -15.49 -2.89 8.30
C LEU A 58 -15.19 -1.58 9.03
N GLN A 59 -16.05 -1.20 9.99
CA GLN A 59 -15.93 0.05 10.73
C GLN A 59 -14.59 0.16 11.46
N PHE A 60 -13.89 1.26 11.21
CA PHE A 60 -12.69 1.68 11.93
C PHE A 60 -12.55 3.20 11.77
N ASP A 61 -12.36 3.90 12.89
CA ASP A 61 -12.22 5.36 12.94
C ASP A 61 -10.86 5.80 12.39
N VAL A 62 -10.78 5.98 11.06
CA VAL A 62 -9.54 6.37 10.38
C VAL A 62 -9.16 7.82 10.62
N GLU A 63 -10.10 8.68 11.05
CA GLU A 63 -9.79 10.08 11.36
C GLU A 63 -8.80 10.21 12.52
N THR A 64 -8.78 9.21 13.42
CA THR A 64 -7.85 9.17 14.56
C THR A 64 -6.53 8.46 14.25
N ALA A 65 -6.39 7.87 13.06
CA ALA A 65 -5.21 7.11 12.66
C ALA A 65 -4.12 8.04 12.09
N ASP A 66 -3.24 8.54 12.97
CA ASP A 66 -2.08 9.39 12.61
C ASP A 66 -1.11 8.77 11.59
N TRP A 67 -1.17 7.44 11.43
CA TRP A 67 -0.38 6.63 10.51
C TRP A 67 -1.07 6.40 9.16
N TYR A 68 -2.32 6.81 8.97
CA TYR A 68 -3.02 6.68 7.69
C TYR A 68 -2.96 8.00 6.91
N ALA A 69 -2.51 7.95 5.66
CA ALA A 69 -2.19 9.16 4.90
C ALA A 69 -3.43 9.96 4.42
N TYR A 70 -4.63 9.42 4.57
CA TYR A 70 -5.88 10.03 4.11
C TYR A 70 -6.83 10.22 5.29
N SER A 71 -7.71 11.22 5.19
CA SER A 71 -8.70 11.49 6.25
C SER A 71 -9.87 10.51 6.27
N GLU A 72 -10.05 9.70 5.22
CA GLU A 72 -11.11 8.70 5.12
C GLU A 72 -10.71 7.58 4.15
N ASN A 73 -11.29 6.39 4.29
CA ASN A 73 -11.13 5.25 3.39
C ASN A 73 -12.45 4.84 2.70
N TYR A 74 -12.56 5.19 1.42
CA TYR A 74 -13.66 4.81 0.52
C TYR A 74 -13.30 3.59 -0.34
N GLY A 75 -12.65 2.60 0.26
CA GLY A 75 -12.23 1.35 -0.40
C GLY A 75 -13.31 0.26 -0.44
N THR A 76 -12.97 -0.87 -1.07
CA THR A 76 -13.75 -2.11 -1.02
C THR A 76 -13.78 -2.71 0.39
N SER A 77 -14.61 -3.73 0.60
CA SER A 77 -14.64 -4.50 1.85
C SER A 77 -13.26 -5.06 2.23
N GLU A 78 -12.50 -5.58 1.27
CA GLU A 78 -11.15 -6.10 1.50
C GLU A 78 -10.18 -5.00 1.90
N GLU A 79 -10.22 -3.85 1.23
CA GLU A 79 -9.36 -2.70 1.56
C GLU A 79 -9.68 -2.15 2.97
N LYS A 80 -10.96 -2.06 3.35
CA LYS A 80 -11.39 -1.64 4.69
C LYS A 80 -10.93 -2.62 5.77
N ARG A 81 -11.13 -3.92 5.56
CA ARG A 81 -10.63 -4.96 6.48
C ARG A 81 -9.11 -4.87 6.64
N PHE A 82 -8.38 -4.63 5.55
CA PHE A 82 -6.94 -4.46 5.61
C PHE A 82 -6.50 -3.24 6.44
N VAL A 83 -7.12 -2.06 6.26
CA VAL A 83 -6.80 -0.88 7.09
C VAL A 83 -7.06 -1.18 8.57
N LYS A 84 -8.17 -1.87 8.88
CA LYS A 84 -8.49 -2.30 10.24
C LYS A 84 -7.48 -3.30 10.80
N PHE A 85 -6.97 -4.23 9.97
CA PHE A 85 -5.86 -5.11 10.34
C PHE A 85 -4.59 -4.30 10.66
N VAL A 86 -4.21 -3.31 9.84
CA VAL A 86 -3.02 -2.48 10.13
C VAL A 86 -3.17 -1.75 11.47
N ALA A 87 -4.38 -1.31 11.80
CA ALA A 87 -4.67 -0.72 13.11
C ALA A 87 -4.37 -1.66 14.28
N THR A 88 -4.52 -2.98 14.13
CA THR A 88 -4.14 -3.95 15.17
C THR A 88 -2.63 -4.17 15.26
N GLN A 89 -1.88 -3.81 14.22
CA GLN A 89 -0.44 -4.00 14.15
C GLN A 89 0.36 -2.73 14.49
N ILE A 90 -0.25 -1.55 14.42
CA ILE A 90 0.50 -0.29 14.44
C ILE A 90 1.29 -0.05 15.73
N ASP A 91 0.74 -0.44 16.89
CA ASP A 91 1.41 -0.26 18.17
C ASP A 91 2.68 -1.12 18.28
N GLU A 92 2.63 -2.35 17.75
CA GLU A 92 3.81 -3.22 17.68
C GLU A 92 4.86 -2.63 16.73
N LEU A 93 4.46 -2.15 15.56
CA LEU A 93 5.37 -1.51 14.60
C LEU A 93 6.04 -0.27 15.21
N LYS A 94 5.27 0.62 15.86
CA LYS A 94 5.80 1.80 16.56
C LYS A 94 6.74 1.40 17.71
N SER A 95 6.47 0.29 18.39
CA SER A 95 7.34 -0.23 19.45
C SER A 95 8.63 -0.88 18.92
N ARG A 96 8.56 -1.54 17.76
CA ARG A 96 9.71 -2.18 17.10
C ARG A 96 10.64 -1.14 16.50
N TYR A 97 10.06 -0.15 15.82
CA TYR A 97 10.73 0.89 15.06
C TYR A 97 10.59 2.24 15.77
N LYS A 98 11.16 2.34 16.97
CA LYS A 98 10.96 3.52 17.84
C LYS A 98 11.53 4.78 17.20
N GLY A 99 10.70 5.80 17.05
CA GLY A 99 11.09 7.07 16.44
C GLY A 99 10.99 7.09 14.91
N ALA A 100 10.72 5.94 14.28
CA ALA A 100 10.47 5.89 12.85
C ALA A 100 9.11 6.52 12.50
N GLU A 101 9.06 7.19 11.36
CA GLU A 101 7.83 7.60 10.73
C GLU A 101 7.18 6.37 10.07
N ILE A 102 5.89 6.15 10.35
CA ILE A 102 5.15 5.01 9.82
C ILE A 102 3.87 5.53 9.16
N TYR A 103 3.76 5.31 7.85
CA TYR A 103 2.60 5.76 7.06
C TYR A 103 2.06 4.66 6.15
N LEU A 104 0.76 4.39 6.25
CA LEU A 104 0.02 3.60 5.27
C LEU A 104 -0.60 4.53 4.23
N ILE A 105 -0.23 4.34 2.97
CA ILE A 105 -0.66 5.13 1.82
C ILE A 105 -1.43 4.21 0.86
N ARG A 106 -2.70 4.51 0.63
CA ARG A 106 -3.49 3.94 -0.48
C ARG A 106 -2.97 4.46 -1.83
N ASN A 107 -2.67 3.54 -2.74
CA ASN A 107 -1.92 3.86 -3.95
C ASN A 107 -2.77 4.46 -5.07
N GLU A 108 -3.95 3.90 -5.35
CA GLU A 108 -4.86 4.38 -6.41
C GLU A 108 -4.16 4.55 -7.78
N LEU A 109 -3.36 3.55 -8.16
CA LEU A 109 -2.69 3.44 -9.47
C LEU A 109 -1.52 4.42 -9.76
N ASP A 110 -1.19 5.32 -8.83
CA ASP A 110 -0.09 6.29 -8.98
C ASP A 110 1.29 5.62 -9.05
N TYR A 111 1.50 4.59 -8.25
CA TYR A 111 2.69 3.74 -8.30
C TYR A 111 2.40 2.43 -9.06
N TRP A 112 3.32 2.02 -9.92
CA TRP A 112 3.28 0.72 -10.58
C TRP A 112 4.68 0.19 -10.81
N LEU A 113 4.75 -1.13 -10.95
CA LEU A 113 5.94 -1.86 -11.36
C LEU A 113 5.61 -2.76 -12.56
N PHE A 114 6.66 -3.21 -13.23
CA PHE A 114 6.55 -4.24 -14.25
C PHE A 114 7.15 -5.52 -13.68
N SER A 115 6.44 -6.63 -13.84
CA SER A 115 6.91 -7.96 -13.45
C SER A 115 8.26 -8.25 -14.11
N PRO A 116 9.32 -8.53 -13.34
CA PRO A 116 10.61 -8.93 -13.91
C PRO A 116 10.55 -10.28 -14.65
N LYS A 117 9.55 -11.11 -14.33
CA LYS A 117 9.33 -12.43 -14.94
C LYS A 117 8.74 -12.36 -16.34
N ASP A 118 7.73 -11.51 -16.56
CA ASP A 118 6.97 -11.52 -17.81
C ASP A 118 6.57 -10.14 -18.37
N GLY A 119 6.95 -9.05 -17.68
CA GLY A 119 6.72 -7.68 -18.12
C GLY A 119 5.30 -7.15 -17.90
N ARG A 120 4.42 -7.89 -17.20
CA ARG A 120 3.07 -7.40 -16.88
C ARG A 120 3.14 -6.20 -15.93
N ARG A 121 2.37 -5.16 -16.23
CA ARG A 121 2.19 -4.01 -15.33
C ARG A 121 1.34 -4.44 -14.13
N PHE A 122 1.79 -4.09 -12.94
CA PHE A 122 1.09 -4.31 -11.68
C PHE A 122 1.17 -3.04 -10.82
N SER A 123 0.07 -2.72 -10.16
CA SER A 123 -0.02 -1.59 -9.24
C SER A 123 -0.58 -2.13 -7.93
N PRO A 124 0.21 -2.12 -6.84
CA PRO A 124 -0.26 -2.58 -5.54
C PRO A 124 -1.30 -1.61 -4.97
N ASP A 125 -2.27 -2.10 -4.23
CA ASP A 125 -3.33 -1.28 -3.62
C ASP A 125 -2.78 -0.34 -2.51
N TYR A 126 -1.79 -0.81 -1.72
CA TYR A 126 -1.24 -0.06 -0.59
C TYR A 126 0.29 -0.07 -0.54
N MET A 127 0.84 1.00 0.03
CA MET A 127 2.23 1.15 0.41
C MET A 127 2.32 1.49 1.90
N LEU A 128 2.99 0.66 2.68
CA LEU A 128 3.35 0.97 4.07
C LEU A 128 4.82 1.43 4.08
N ILE A 129 5.05 2.67 4.50
CA ILE A 129 6.37 3.28 4.60
C ILE A 129 6.80 3.24 6.06
N ILE A 130 8.01 2.74 6.31
CA ILE A 130 8.67 2.80 7.62
C ILE A 130 10.02 3.49 7.38
N ASN A 131 10.15 4.70 7.93
CA ASN A 131 11.30 5.57 7.69
C ASN A 131 11.92 6.01 9.02
N ASP A 132 13.06 5.45 9.37
CA ASP A 132 13.86 5.93 10.52
C ASP A 132 14.95 6.87 10.03
N ALA A 133 14.52 8.10 9.70
CA ALA A 133 15.41 9.16 9.26
C ALA A 133 16.24 9.75 10.42
N GLU A 134 15.72 9.76 11.65
CA GLU A 134 16.42 10.34 12.80
C GLU A 134 17.69 9.54 13.15
N ASN A 135 17.61 8.21 13.08
CA ASN A 135 18.72 7.33 13.44
C ASN A 135 19.46 6.77 12.21
N SER A 136 19.05 7.16 11.00
CA SER A 136 19.55 6.64 9.72
C SER A 136 19.59 5.10 9.69
N GLU A 137 18.59 4.44 10.28
CA GLU A 137 18.62 2.99 10.41
C GLU A 137 18.03 2.31 9.18
N MET A 138 16.85 2.72 8.75
CA MET A 138 16.12 1.98 7.73
C MET A 138 15.12 2.83 6.95
N TYR A 139 14.92 2.45 5.70
CA TYR A 139 13.80 2.88 4.88
C TYR A 139 13.17 1.64 4.22
N TYR A 140 11.95 1.28 4.63
CA TYR A 140 11.21 0.16 4.06
C TYR A 140 9.98 0.65 3.32
N GLN A 141 9.86 0.22 2.07
CA GLN A 141 8.65 0.36 1.26
C GLN A 141 7.97 -1.00 1.16
N CYS A 142 6.87 -1.17 1.87
CA CYS A 142 6.10 -2.40 1.92
C CYS A 142 4.91 -2.33 0.95
N LEU A 143 4.89 -3.17 -0.08
CA LEU A 143 3.84 -3.24 -1.09
C LEU A 143 2.82 -4.31 -0.74
N ILE A 144 1.54 -3.92 -0.63
CA ILE A 144 0.48 -4.77 -0.10
C ILE A 144 -0.74 -4.71 -1.01
N GLU A 145 -1.40 -5.85 -1.17
CA GLU A 145 -2.55 -6.04 -2.04
C GLU A 145 -3.65 -6.84 -1.30
N PRO A 146 -4.71 -6.16 -0.81
CA PRO A 146 -5.95 -6.81 -0.39
C PRO A 146 -6.64 -7.47 -1.59
N LYS A 147 -7.14 -8.68 -1.42
CA LYS A 147 -7.76 -9.43 -2.52
C LYS A 147 -8.92 -10.30 -2.06
N GLY A 148 -10.03 -10.24 -2.79
CA GLY A 148 -11.17 -11.13 -2.57
C GLY A 148 -10.85 -12.56 -3.00
N GLY A 149 -11.38 -13.56 -2.28
CA GLY A 149 -11.07 -14.98 -2.50
C GLY A 149 -11.25 -15.48 -3.92
N HIS A 150 -12.33 -15.03 -4.57
CA HIS A 150 -12.68 -15.38 -5.94
C HIS A 150 -11.68 -14.87 -7.00
N LEU A 151 -10.76 -13.96 -6.64
CA LEU A 151 -9.74 -13.41 -7.53
C LEU A 151 -8.34 -14.02 -7.31
N LEU A 152 -8.13 -14.77 -6.22
CA LEU A 152 -6.80 -15.26 -5.85
C LEU A 152 -6.16 -16.08 -6.97
N GLU A 153 -6.87 -17.09 -7.50
CA GLU A 153 -6.33 -17.97 -8.55
C GLU A 153 -5.90 -17.18 -9.79
N LYS A 154 -6.78 -16.28 -10.26
CA LYS A 154 -6.53 -15.43 -11.43
C LYS A 154 -5.33 -14.50 -11.23
N ASP A 155 -5.17 -13.96 -10.02
CA ASP A 155 -4.17 -12.95 -9.70
C ASP A 155 -2.90 -13.51 -9.02
N THR A 156 -2.77 -14.83 -8.89
CA THR A 156 -1.62 -15.52 -8.25
C THR A 156 -0.26 -14.98 -8.73
N TRP A 157 -0.14 -14.66 -10.03
CA TRP A 157 1.09 -14.13 -10.59
C TRP A 157 1.53 -12.78 -9.97
N LYS A 158 0.61 -11.95 -9.46
CA LYS A 158 0.97 -10.69 -8.77
C LYS A 158 1.49 -10.96 -7.36
N GLU A 159 0.92 -11.95 -6.65
CA GLU A 159 1.43 -12.41 -5.36
C GLU A 159 2.85 -12.96 -5.50
N GLU A 160 3.12 -13.74 -6.55
CA GLU A 160 4.48 -14.19 -6.87
C GLU A 160 5.45 -13.02 -7.06
N VAL A 161 5.04 -11.98 -7.79
CA VAL A 161 5.86 -10.77 -8.02
C VAL A 161 6.09 -10.01 -6.72
N LEU A 162 5.06 -9.79 -5.89
CA LEU A 162 5.21 -9.13 -4.60
C LEU A 162 6.23 -9.86 -3.72
N ILE A 163 6.05 -11.17 -3.56
CA ILE A 163 6.90 -11.99 -2.70
C ILE A 163 8.36 -11.99 -3.17
N SER A 164 8.61 -11.94 -4.48
CA SER A 164 9.97 -11.99 -5.02
C SER A 164 10.75 -10.69 -4.82
N LEU A 165 10.09 -9.56 -4.51
CA LEU A 165 10.77 -8.27 -4.35
C LEU A 165 11.80 -8.27 -3.22
N ASP A 166 11.55 -8.98 -2.11
CA ASP A 166 12.46 -9.00 -0.96
C ASP A 166 13.83 -9.60 -1.32
N ASP A 167 13.83 -10.69 -2.09
CA ASP A 167 15.04 -11.41 -2.47
C ASP A 167 15.67 -10.90 -3.77
N GLU A 168 14.86 -10.43 -4.71
CA GLU A 168 15.28 -10.13 -6.08
C GLU A 168 15.46 -8.64 -6.35
N SER A 169 15.01 -7.74 -5.47
CA SER A 169 15.15 -6.30 -5.69
C SER A 169 16.49 -5.75 -5.19
N GLN A 170 17.07 -4.86 -5.97
CA GLN A 170 18.26 -4.09 -5.57
C GLN A 170 17.94 -2.60 -5.64
N ILE A 171 18.18 -1.89 -4.54
CA ILE A 171 18.08 -0.42 -4.53
C ILE A 171 19.45 0.17 -4.88
N VAL A 172 19.49 1.07 -5.86
CA VAL A 172 20.69 1.81 -6.25
C VAL A 172 20.44 3.32 -6.22
N PHE A 173 21.51 4.07 -6.00
CA PHE A 173 21.49 5.54 -5.90
C PHE A 173 22.28 6.21 -7.01
N ASP A 174 22.65 5.45 -8.05
CA ASP A 174 23.43 5.96 -9.17
C ASP A 174 22.52 6.74 -10.13
N ALA A 175 23.02 7.92 -10.54
CA ALA A 175 22.37 8.75 -11.53
C ALA A 175 22.71 8.28 -12.96
N ASP A 176 21.74 8.39 -13.85
CA ASP A 176 21.87 8.15 -15.28
C ASP A 176 22.06 9.47 -16.04
N GLN A 177 22.56 9.40 -17.28
CA GLN A 177 22.83 10.59 -18.11
C GLN A 177 21.57 11.41 -18.43
N ASP A 178 20.41 10.76 -18.45
CA ASP A 178 19.12 11.37 -18.80
C ASP A 178 18.37 11.91 -17.56
N ASP A 179 18.91 11.76 -16.36
CA ASP A 179 18.27 12.24 -15.14
C ASP A 179 18.32 13.77 -15.00
N SER A 180 17.24 14.37 -14.53
CA SER A 180 17.20 15.80 -14.23
C SER A 180 18.14 16.16 -13.07
N GLN A 181 18.72 17.35 -13.08
CA GLN A 181 19.62 17.81 -12.00
C GLN A 181 18.99 17.69 -10.60
N ASN A 182 17.72 18.11 -10.44
CA ASN A 182 17.02 18.01 -9.15
C ASN A 182 16.92 16.56 -8.65
N TYR A 183 16.75 15.60 -9.55
CA TYR A 183 16.68 14.18 -9.18
C TYR A 183 18.06 13.62 -8.82
N VAL A 184 19.12 14.05 -9.49
CA VAL A 184 20.50 13.71 -9.12
C VAL A 184 20.85 14.26 -7.73
N GLU A 185 20.45 15.50 -7.44
CA GLU A 185 20.61 16.10 -6.11
C GLU A 185 19.85 15.30 -5.04
N PHE A 186 18.60 14.90 -5.31
CA PHE A 186 17.83 14.01 -4.44
C PHE A 186 18.51 12.66 -4.19
N LEU A 187 19.03 11.99 -5.23
CA LEU A 187 19.73 10.71 -5.06
C LEU A 187 20.99 10.85 -4.21
N ASN A 188 21.75 11.93 -4.39
CA ASN A 188 22.92 12.23 -3.57
C ASN A 188 22.53 12.49 -2.12
N GLU A 189 21.47 13.26 -1.89
CA GLU A 189 20.94 13.52 -0.55
C GLU A 189 20.56 12.22 0.15
N VAL A 190 19.75 11.35 -0.48
CA VAL A 190 19.34 10.07 0.13
C VAL A 190 20.56 9.16 0.37
N LYS A 191 21.56 9.19 -0.52
CA LYS A 191 22.80 8.44 -0.35
C LYS A 191 23.64 8.96 0.83
N GLU A 192 23.65 10.26 1.06
CA GLU A 192 24.35 10.91 2.18
C GLU A 192 23.64 10.72 3.52
N HIS A 193 22.32 10.51 3.53
CA HIS A 193 21.55 10.21 4.75
C HIS A 193 22.01 8.94 5.46
N GLY A 194 22.74 8.05 4.77
CA GLY A 194 23.48 6.96 5.42
C GLY A 194 22.60 5.88 6.03
N TYR A 195 21.41 5.63 5.48
CA TYR A 195 20.54 4.52 5.89
C TYR A 195 21.32 3.20 5.95
N LYS A 196 21.23 2.47 7.06
CA LYS A 196 21.84 1.13 7.19
C LYS A 196 21.16 0.12 6.26
N GLU A 197 19.86 0.29 6.00
CA GLU A 197 19.08 -0.60 5.14
C GLU A 197 18.01 0.16 4.32
N VAL A 198 17.89 -0.15 3.03
CA VAL A 198 16.80 0.35 2.18
C VAL A 198 16.23 -0.82 1.39
N LYS A 199 14.93 -1.12 1.57
CA LYS A 199 14.29 -2.29 0.95
C LYS A 199 12.91 -2.02 0.38
N CYS A 200 12.60 -2.78 -0.67
CA CYS A 200 11.25 -2.92 -1.20
C CYS A 200 10.74 -4.31 -0.80
N LEU A 201 9.79 -4.36 0.13
CA LEU A 201 9.21 -5.60 0.64
C LEU A 201 7.85 -5.82 -0.01
N GLY A 202 7.59 -7.04 -0.48
CA GLY A 202 6.24 -7.44 -0.86
C GLY A 202 5.77 -8.65 -0.06
N PHE A 203 4.46 -8.73 0.10
CA PHE A 203 3.79 -9.67 0.99
C PHE A 203 2.85 -10.56 0.18
N LYS A 204 2.42 -11.67 0.81
CA LYS A 204 1.24 -12.39 0.34
C LYS A 204 0.04 -11.45 0.26
N PHE A 205 -0.96 -11.81 -0.55
CA PHE A 205 -2.23 -11.10 -0.56
C PHE A 205 -2.88 -11.10 0.82
N TYR A 206 -3.37 -9.95 1.23
CA TYR A 206 -4.28 -9.86 2.37
C TYR A 206 -5.65 -10.38 1.93
N ASN A 207 -6.17 -11.38 2.63
CA ASN A 207 -7.41 -12.04 2.29
C ASN A 207 -8.02 -12.69 3.54
N THR A 208 -9.36 -12.77 3.60
CA THR A 208 -10.09 -13.38 4.72
C THR A 208 -10.87 -14.64 4.34
N GLU A 209 -10.93 -14.97 3.04
CA GLU A 209 -11.51 -16.21 2.51
C GLU A 209 -10.94 -16.52 1.11
N PRO A 210 -10.52 -17.76 0.80
CA PRO A 210 -10.55 -18.96 1.64
C PRO A 210 -9.39 -19.02 2.64
N ARG A 211 -8.40 -18.12 2.56
CA ARG A 211 -7.30 -18.02 3.53
C ARG A 211 -7.76 -17.25 4.77
N SER A 212 -7.06 -17.39 5.87
CA SER A 212 -7.36 -16.66 7.11
C SER A 212 -6.57 -15.36 7.19
N GLU A 213 -7.08 -14.37 7.93
CA GLU A 213 -6.31 -13.16 8.27
C GLU A 213 -4.98 -13.51 8.96
N SER A 214 -4.96 -14.57 9.78
CA SER A 214 -3.74 -15.05 10.42
C SER A 214 -2.65 -15.50 9.45
N ASP A 215 -3.01 -15.99 8.26
CA ASP A 215 -2.02 -16.38 7.26
C ASP A 215 -1.23 -15.17 6.75
N PHE A 216 -1.93 -14.04 6.56
CA PHE A 216 -1.30 -12.76 6.21
C PHE A 216 -0.53 -12.20 7.40
N ALA A 217 -1.09 -12.23 8.62
CA ALA A 217 -0.40 -11.74 9.81
C ALA A 217 0.96 -12.42 10.02
N ILE A 218 1.02 -13.75 9.87
CA ILE A 218 2.28 -14.51 9.98
C ILE A 218 3.27 -14.09 8.90
N ASP A 219 2.83 -13.95 7.65
CA ASP A 219 3.70 -13.49 6.54
C ASP A 219 4.20 -12.05 6.79
N PHE A 220 3.32 -11.17 7.25
CA PHE A 220 3.61 -9.79 7.62
C PHE A 220 4.69 -9.71 8.69
N HIS A 221 4.53 -10.42 9.81
CA HIS A 221 5.52 -10.42 10.89
C HIS A 221 6.86 -11.03 10.48
N ASN A 222 6.85 -12.12 9.69
CA ASN A 222 8.06 -12.83 9.28
C ASN A 222 8.90 -12.04 8.27
N ARG A 223 8.25 -11.28 7.37
CA ARG A 223 8.92 -10.48 6.35
C ARG A 223 9.36 -9.12 6.85
N MET A 224 8.72 -8.61 7.90
CA MET A 224 9.17 -7.37 8.54
C MET A 224 10.56 -7.57 9.17
N PRO A 225 11.58 -6.76 8.80
CA PRO A 225 12.94 -6.88 9.32
C PRO A 225 13.02 -6.61 10.82
N SER A 226 13.87 -7.36 11.54
CA SER A 226 14.06 -7.31 13.02
C SER A 226 14.36 -5.92 13.54
#